data_AF-A0A849WU51-F1
#
_entry.id   AF-A0A849WU51-F1
#
_cell.length_a   1.000
_cell.length_b   1.000
_cell.length_c   1.000
_cell.angle_alpha   90.00
_cell.angle_beta   90.00
_cell.angle_gamma   90.00
#
_symmetry.space_group_name_H-M   'P 1'
#
loop_
_entity.id
_entity.type
_entity.pdbx_description
1 polymer ?
#
loop_
_entity_poly.entity_id
_entity_poly.type
_entity_poly.pdbx_seq_one_letter_code
_entity_poly.pdbx_strand_id
1 'polypeptide(L)'
;MKIKVFHILVKHQFEAEDIAKRITDLESFKGQARKFSLCPSSRNQGDLGEVEVSRLDEDFLEAFELLKVGCFSKPVRTRFGWHLIYRP
;
A
#
# COMPACT_ATOMS: atom_id res chain seq x y z
N MET A 1 10.15 -1.13 16.51
CA MET A 1 10.73 -0.73 15.21
C MET A 1 9.67 0.04 14.43
N LYS A 2 10.02 1.21 13.89
CA LYS A 2 9.11 2.02 13.08
C LYS A 2 9.52 1.90 11.61
N ILE A 3 8.54 1.81 10.73
CA ILE A 3 8.77 1.77 9.28
C ILE A 3 7.96 2.87 8.60
N LYS A 4 8.52 3.39 7.51
CA LYS A 4 7.79 4.28 6.61
C LYS A 4 7.25 3.45 5.46
N VAL A 5 5.95 3.58 5.20
CA VAL A 5 5.28 2.80 4.16
C VAL A 5 4.18 3.62 3.51
N PHE A 6 4.01 3.41 2.21
CA PHE A 6 2.87 3.91 1.47
C PHE A 6 1.96 2.74 1.10
N HIS A 7 0.65 2.94 1.17
CA HIS A 7 -0.29 1.89 0.79
C HIS A 7 -1.56 2.40 0.12
N ILE A 8 -2.19 1.53 -0.65
CA ILE A 8 -3.52 1.70 -1.23
C ILE A 8 -4.38 0.56 -0.73
N LEU A 9 -5.45 0.87 0.00
CA LEU A 9 -6.43 -0.11 0.46
C LEU A 9 -7.67 -0.06 -0.44
N VAL A 10 -8.03 -1.18 -1.05
CA VAL A 10 -9.25 -1.34 -1.83
C VAL A 10 -10.05 -2.55 -1.35
N LYS A 11 -11.33 -2.61 -1.73
CA LYS A 11 -12.24 -3.64 -1.23
C LYS A 11 -12.08 -4.96 -1.98
N HIS A 12 -11.83 -4.89 -3.28
CA HIS A 12 -11.81 -6.06 -4.14
C HIS A 12 -10.46 -6.28 -4.84
N GLN A 13 -10.13 -7.55 -5.10
CA GLN A 13 -8.86 -7.94 -5.73
C GLN A 13 -8.69 -7.29 -7.11
N PHE A 14 -9.76 -7.27 -7.92
CA PHE A 14 -9.72 -6.72 -9.27
C PHE A 14 -9.36 -5.23 -9.29
N GLU A 15 -9.77 -4.47 -8.25
CA GLU A 15 -9.40 -3.05 -8.12
C GLU A 15 -7.90 -2.92 -7.85
N ALA A 16 -7.36 -3.75 -6.97
CA ALA A 16 -5.93 -3.73 -6.65
C ALA A 16 -5.09 -4.13 -7.88
N GLU A 17 -5.54 -5.13 -8.64
CA GLU A 17 -4.86 -5.55 -9.86
C GLU A 17 -4.92 -4.49 -10.96
N ASP A 18 -6.06 -3.82 -11.14
CA ASP A 18 -6.19 -2.73 -12.12
C ASP A 18 -5.31 -1.53 -11.74
N ILE A 19 -5.29 -1.17 -10.46
CA ILE A 19 -4.43 -0.10 -9.95
C ILE A 19 -2.96 -0.48 -10.10
N ALA A 20 -2.57 -1.71 -9.78
CA ALA A 20 -1.19 -2.20 -9.94
C ALA A 20 -0.71 -2.07 -11.39
N LYS A 21 -1.57 -2.34 -12.38
CA LYS A 21 -1.25 -2.16 -13.81
C LYS A 21 -1.06 -0.69 -14.21
N ARG A 22 -1.71 0.23 -13.50
CA ARG A 22 -1.61 1.68 -13.74
C ARG A 22 -0.43 2.32 -13.01
N ILE A 23 0.19 1.62 -12.06
CA ILE A 23 1.35 2.12 -11.32
C ILE A 23 2.62 1.83 -12.13
N THR A 24 3.17 2.88 -12.73
CA THR A 24 4.48 2.84 -13.40
C THR A 24 5.58 3.46 -12.56
N ASP A 25 5.21 4.37 -11.67
CA ASP A 25 6.10 5.17 -10.84
C ASP A 25 5.40 5.60 -9.53
N LEU A 26 6.15 6.26 -8.66
CA LEU A 26 5.67 6.72 -7.37
C LEU A 26 4.60 7.82 -7.48
N GLU A 27 4.64 8.65 -8.50
CA GLU A 27 3.65 9.73 -8.70
C GLU A 27 2.29 9.14 -9.07
N SER A 28 2.31 8.15 -9.97
CA SER A 28 1.15 7.35 -10.34
C SER A 28 0.58 6.64 -9.11
N PHE A 29 1.41 6.00 -8.29
CA PHE A 29 0.98 5.38 -7.03
C PHE A 29 0.26 6.38 -6.12
N LYS A 30 0.86 7.55 -5.89
CA LYS A 30 0.29 8.63 -5.08
C LYS A 30 -1.05 9.13 -5.63
N GLY A 31 -1.15 9.28 -6.94
CA GLY A 31 -2.38 9.66 -7.63
C GLY A 31 -3.49 8.62 -7.51
N GLN A 32 -3.16 7.33 -7.65
CA GLN A 32 -4.10 6.23 -7.46
C GLN A 32 -4.52 6.11 -5.98
N ALA A 33 -3.58 6.24 -5.04
CA ALA A 33 -3.84 6.21 -3.61
C ALA A 33 -4.83 7.29 -3.19
N ARG A 34 -4.70 8.51 -3.73
CA ARG A 34 -5.63 9.61 -3.46
C ARG A 34 -7.04 9.36 -4.01
N LYS A 35 -7.15 8.65 -5.13
CA LYS A 35 -8.43 8.42 -5.84
C LYS A 35 -9.19 7.18 -5.34
N PHE A 36 -8.46 6.10 -5.06
CA PHE A 36 -9.05 4.77 -4.85
C PHE A 36 -8.84 4.21 -3.44
N SER A 37 -7.87 4.72 -2.67
CA SER A 37 -7.63 4.18 -1.33
C SER A 37 -8.80 4.51 -0.39
N LEU A 38 -9.37 3.47 0.21
CA LEU A 38 -10.43 3.55 1.22
C LEU A 38 -9.89 3.98 2.60
N CYS A 39 -8.58 3.99 2.77
CA CYS A 39 -7.93 4.41 4.01
C CYS A 39 -7.90 5.95 4.11
N PRO A 40 -8.04 6.55 5.31
CA PRO A 40 -7.87 8.01 5.50
C PRO A 40 -6.52 8.56 5.01
N SER A 41 -5.50 7.70 4.91
CA SER A 41 -4.20 7.99 4.32
C SER A 41 -4.25 8.40 2.84
N SER A 42 -5.37 8.17 2.13
CA SER A 42 -5.62 8.70 0.78
C SER A 42 -5.40 10.21 0.68
N ARG A 43 -5.72 10.96 1.74
CA ARG A 43 -5.48 12.42 1.82
C ARG A 43 -3.99 12.77 1.74
N ASN A 44 -3.14 11.88 2.25
CA ASN A 44 -1.68 11.97 2.18
C ASN A 44 -1.12 11.10 1.05
N GLN A 45 -1.92 10.85 0.00
CA GLN A 45 -1.48 10.09 -1.17
C GLN A 45 -0.99 8.67 -0.82
N GLY A 46 -1.59 8.06 0.21
CA GLY A 46 -1.26 6.73 0.69
C GLY A 46 -0.12 6.69 1.71
N ASP A 47 0.47 7.83 2.08
CA ASP A 47 1.50 7.89 3.12
C ASP A 47 0.89 7.62 4.52
N LEU A 48 1.33 6.53 5.15
CA LEU A 48 1.01 6.21 6.54
C LEU A 48 1.97 6.89 7.54
N GLY A 49 3.04 7.51 7.05
CA GLY A 49 4.11 8.05 7.88
C GLY A 49 4.94 6.94 8.54
N GLU A 50 5.50 7.25 9.71
CA GLU A 50 6.18 6.24 10.54
C GLU A 50 5.15 5.46 11.37
N VAL A 51 4.92 4.21 10.97
CA VAL A 51 4.03 3.29 11.70
C VAL A 51 4.85 2.27 12.47
N GLU A 52 4.35 1.90 13.65
CA GLU A 52 4.90 0.77 14.40
C GLU A 52 4.49 -0.54 13.75
N VAL A 53 5.44 -1.43 13.54
CA VAL A 53 5.20 -2.75 12.91
C VAL A 53 4.15 -3.58 13.67
N SER A 54 4.01 -3.39 14.98
CA SER A 54 3.01 -4.05 15.83
C SER A 54 1.56 -3.64 15.54
N ARG A 55 1.36 -2.55 14.78
CA ARG A 55 0.02 -2.07 14.39
C ARG A 55 -0.39 -2.49 12.99
N LEU A 56 0.51 -3.13 12.24
CA LEU A 56 0.24 -3.63 10.91
C LEU A 56 -0.23 -5.08 10.98
N ASP A 57 -1.02 -5.49 9.99
CA ASP A 57 -1.34 -6.90 9.80
C ASP A 57 -0.07 -7.69 9.48
N GLU A 58 0.01 -8.93 9.97
CA GLU A 58 1.17 -9.81 9.74
C GLU A 58 1.42 -10.01 8.24
N ASP A 59 0.38 -10.29 7.45
CA ASP A 59 0.45 -10.42 5.99
C ASP A 59 0.98 -9.15 5.31
N PHE A 60 0.60 -7.97 5.83
CA PHE A 60 1.05 -6.69 5.30
C PHE A 60 2.53 -6.48 5.59
N LEU A 61 2.95 -6.78 6.83
CA LEU A 61 4.33 -6.62 7.25
C LEU A 61 5.26 -7.58 6.50
N GLU A 62 4.88 -8.85 6.35
CA GLU A 62 5.65 -9.84 5.60
C GLU A 62 5.85 -9.39 4.15
N ALA A 63 4.77 -8.94 3.49
CA ALA A 63 4.86 -8.42 2.13
C ALA A 63 5.76 -7.17 2.04
N PHE A 64 5.73 -6.28 3.04
CA PHE A 64 6.63 -5.12 3.10
C PHE A 64 8.10 -5.52 3.31
N GLU A 65 8.37 -6.51 4.16
CA GLU A 65 9.73 -6.96 4.45
C GLU A 65 10.37 -7.67 3.25
N LEU A 66 9.58 -8.43 2.49
CA LEU A 66 9.99 -9.05 1.23
C LEU A 66 10.26 -8.04 0.11
N LEU A 67 9.72 -6.82 0.21
CA LEU A 67 9.97 -5.77 -0.76
C LEU A 67 11.33 -5.11 -0.58
N LYS A 68 11.97 -4.83 -1.72
CA LYS A 68 13.15 -3.94 -1.76
C LYS A 68 12.71 -2.49 -1.68
N VAL A 69 13.62 -1.64 -1.19
CA VAL A 69 13.48 -0.18 -1.19
C VAL A 69 13.25 0.31 -2.64
N GLY A 70 12.27 1.19 -2.82
CA GLY A 70 11.82 1.70 -4.11
C GLY A 70 10.91 0.76 -4.91
N CYS A 71 10.43 -0.35 -4.34
CA CYS A 71 9.58 -1.33 -5.05
C CYS A 71 8.12 -1.33 -4.58
N PHE A 72 7.25 -1.78 -5.48
CA PHE A 72 5.81 -1.99 -5.25
C PHE A 72 5.51 -3.47 -5.00
N SER A 73 4.57 -3.76 -4.10
CA SER A 73 4.07 -5.12 -3.87
C SER A 73 3.06 -5.53 -4.93
N LYS A 74 2.86 -6.84 -5.02
CA LYS A 74 1.62 -7.39 -5.58
C LYS A 74 0.44 -7.08 -4.63
N PRO A 75 -0.82 -7.20 -5.08
CA PRO A 75 -1.98 -7.12 -4.20
C PRO A 75 -1.85 -8.10 -3.02
N VAL A 76 -1.86 -7.56 -1.80
CA VAL A 76 -1.78 -8.31 -0.55
C VAL A 76 -3.16 -8.34 0.09
N ARG A 77 -3.67 -9.53 0.41
CA ARG A 77 -4.96 -9.66 1.09
C ARG A 77 -4.75 -9.56 2.60
N THR A 78 -5.56 -8.75 3.26
CA THR A 78 -5.64 -8.68 4.73
C THR A 78 -7.10 -8.80 5.16
N ARG A 79 -7.37 -8.66 6.47
CA ARG A 79 -8.74 -8.59 7.01
C ARG A 79 -9.52 -7.34 6.55
N PHE A 80 -8.84 -6.27 6.14
CA PHE A 80 -9.48 -5.02 5.73
C PHE A 80 -9.82 -4.98 4.24
N GLY A 81 -9.16 -5.81 3.43
CA GLY A 81 -9.33 -5.85 1.99
C GLY A 81 -8.03 -6.18 1.28
N TRP A 82 -7.76 -5.48 0.19
CA TRP A 82 -6.57 -5.66 -0.63
C TRP A 82 -5.67 -4.44 -0.56
N HIS A 83 -4.40 -4.67 -0.29
CA HIS A 83 -3.38 -3.65 -0.12
C HIS A 83 -2.37 -3.71 -1.26
N LEU A 84 -2.05 -2.55 -1.82
CA LEU A 84 -0.82 -2.34 -2.58
C LEU A 84 0.15 -1.57 -1.72
N ILE A 85 1.37 -2.07 -1.59
CA ILE A 85 2.38 -1.54 -0.68
C ILE A 85 3.51 -0.97 -1.52
N TYR A 86 3.99 0.21 -1.14
CA TYR A 86 5.22 0.78 -1.68
C TYR A 86 6.20 1.00 -0.54
N ARG A 87 7.40 0.44 -0.70
CA ARG A 87 8.51 0.63 0.21
C ARG A 87 9.36 1.80 -0.32
N PRO A 88 9.32 2.97 0.32
CA PRO A 88 10.15 4.10 -0.07
C PRO A 88 11.63 3.83 0.15
#